data_AF-A0A1N7HU12-F1
#
_entry.id   AF-A0A1N7HU12-F1
#
_cell.length_a   1.000
_cell.length_b   1.000
_cell.length_c   1.000
_cell.angle_alpha   90.00
_cell.angle_beta   90.00
_cell.angle_gamma   90.00
#
_symmetry.space_group_name_H-M   'P 1'
#
loop_
_entity.id
_entity.type
_entity.pdbx_description
1 polymer ?
#
loop_
_entity_poly.entity_id
_entity_poly.type
_entity_poly.pdbx_seq_one_letter_code
_entity_poly.pdbx_strand_id
1 'polypeptide(L)'
;MQNEHDDSIIDVSVNTDVPIHFGSDLRTEESAPEPVPNPQYDPEGWKIGKKYIRKLSLNDDQSALLDRLWFTDNVFNDIEYCRIQILKQFLRAVDYLHTHCIPVNKSYATVIEELSEIIVCLQYNYRKESLNYRYTYDAVQTEIFNHILKLCENNVREVYGIKRKINTDFNYTHPDILHQYNRKIVSKLEAFLVENQHQILDADYRTNIILNENNTGRWKTKFETIKEDYSNSIAFEREIFRLADVNVKNPSQDAIFFEASKFVAKYDKVCALRLYLHYFDKDLSNTKFDRKQLTKNIQKSLFATSEQLTDFEQILNEFITTRNLKAAMEKASQLYLPKRKKIVIDRDAVENVQRQHSGTVALLEEYLKDDEEENTAVKTDEQNEEGELTIHITHQNAENKAQKYLEELNLSEIQQEILDLFEKQSFNIPQSDMAVYLKSKNLFMGSTINSINDLCFETIDDVLIEEEDEYFTINTDYYKKLLNND
;
A
#
# COMPACT_ATOMS: atom_id res chain seq x y z
N MET A 1 -0.42 73.02 -37.87
CA MET A 1 -1.31 73.07 -36.70
C MET A 1 -1.12 71.75 -35.96
N GLN A 2 -0.56 71.84 -34.73
CA GLN A 2 -0.51 70.86 -33.63
C GLN A 2 0.13 69.49 -33.93
N ASN A 3 1.39 69.27 -33.50
CA ASN A 3 1.85 68.80 -32.16
C ASN A 3 1.61 67.30 -32.00
N GLU A 4 2.69 66.48 -32.04
CA GLU A 4 3.39 65.93 -30.84
C GLU A 4 2.48 64.95 -30.08
N HIS A 5 2.80 63.68 -29.83
CA HIS A 5 4.02 63.13 -29.26
C HIS A 5 4.08 61.61 -29.49
N ASP A 6 5.30 61.12 -29.65
CA ASP A 6 5.77 59.76 -29.36
C ASP A 6 5.58 59.47 -27.87
N ASP A 7 5.25 58.22 -27.51
CA ASP A 7 5.72 57.57 -26.27
C ASP A 7 5.21 56.13 -26.16
N SER A 8 6.13 55.23 -26.45
CA SER A 8 6.25 53.90 -25.83
C SER A 8 5.98 53.91 -24.32
N ILE A 9 5.03 53.09 -23.85
CA ILE A 9 5.03 52.37 -22.57
C ILE A 9 4.01 51.22 -22.67
N ILE A 10 4.48 50.01 -22.38
CA ILE A 10 3.67 48.79 -22.21
C ILE A 10 3.18 48.78 -20.76
N ASP A 11 1.88 48.65 -20.54
CA ASP A 11 1.30 48.31 -19.24
C ASP A 11 0.56 46.97 -19.32
N VAL A 12 0.88 46.10 -18.36
CA VAL A 12 0.48 44.70 -18.26
C VAL A 12 -0.57 44.61 -17.17
N SER A 13 -1.84 44.65 -17.55
CA SER A 13 -2.90 44.13 -16.69
C SER A 13 -4.13 43.77 -17.52
N VAL A 14 -4.82 42.71 -17.07
CA VAL A 14 -6.10 42.20 -17.54
C VAL A 14 -6.04 41.14 -18.66
N ASN A 15 -5.48 39.97 -18.29
CA ASN A 15 -5.99 38.68 -18.77
C ASN A 15 -7.42 38.51 -18.20
N THR A 16 -8.44 38.66 -19.04
CA THR A 16 -9.80 38.20 -18.71
C THR A 16 -10.06 36.86 -19.37
N ASP A 17 -10.14 35.85 -18.51
CA ASP A 17 -10.59 34.50 -18.78
C ASP A 17 -11.92 34.49 -19.55
N VAL A 18 -11.98 33.70 -20.63
CA VAL A 18 -13.25 33.34 -21.28
C VAL A 18 -13.92 32.26 -20.41
N PRO A 19 -15.11 32.49 -19.83
CA PRO A 19 -15.72 31.55 -18.90
C PRO A 19 -16.24 30.29 -19.61
N ILE A 20 -15.88 29.12 -19.08
CA ILE A 20 -16.52 27.85 -19.41
C ILE A 20 -17.91 27.83 -18.75
N HIS A 21 -18.95 27.97 -19.57
CA HIS A 21 -20.35 27.87 -19.14
C HIS A 21 -20.70 26.41 -18.86
N PHE A 22 -20.76 26.03 -17.58
CA PHE A 22 -21.43 24.82 -17.14
C PHE A 22 -22.93 25.12 -17.08
N GLY A 23 -23.69 24.57 -18.03
CA GLY A 23 -25.12 24.78 -18.13
C GLY A 23 -25.86 24.29 -16.87
N SER A 24 -26.42 25.23 -16.12
CA SER A 24 -27.45 24.98 -15.12
C SER A 24 -28.43 26.13 -15.16
N ASP A 25 -29.48 26.00 -15.98
CA ASP A 25 -30.71 26.77 -15.80
C ASP A 25 -31.90 25.85 -16.04
N LEU A 26 -32.52 25.46 -14.93
CA LEU A 26 -33.84 24.84 -14.86
C LEU A 26 -34.89 25.83 -15.36
N ARG A 27 -35.50 25.53 -16.50
CA ARG A 27 -36.87 25.94 -16.79
C ARG A 27 -37.71 24.71 -17.13
N THR A 28 -38.68 24.48 -16.25
CA THR A 28 -39.68 23.43 -16.32
C THR A 28 -40.69 23.78 -17.42
N GLU A 29 -40.55 23.18 -18.59
CA GLU A 29 -41.65 22.98 -19.52
C GLU A 29 -41.82 21.47 -19.69
N GLU A 30 -42.94 20.93 -19.22
CA GLU A 30 -43.33 19.53 -19.41
C GLU A 30 -43.58 19.28 -20.90
N SER A 31 -42.54 18.88 -21.63
CA SER A 31 -42.67 18.23 -22.93
C SER A 31 -43.12 16.79 -22.71
N ALA A 32 -44.21 16.41 -23.37
CA ALA A 32 -44.74 15.04 -23.40
C ALA A 32 -43.63 13.99 -23.61
N PRO A 33 -43.72 12.80 -22.98
CA PRO A 33 -42.66 11.81 -23.08
C PRO A 33 -42.52 11.34 -24.53
N GLU A 34 -41.42 11.74 -25.17
CA GLU A 34 -41.00 11.10 -26.41
C GLU A 34 -40.85 9.59 -26.16
N PRO A 35 -41.36 8.73 -27.05
CA PRO A 35 -41.18 7.30 -26.90
C PRO A 35 -39.68 7.01 -26.98
N VAL A 36 -39.09 6.64 -25.83
CA VAL A 36 -37.71 6.14 -25.75
C VAL A 36 -37.58 5.02 -26.79
N PRO A 37 -36.75 5.17 -27.83
CA PRO A 37 -36.56 4.08 -28.77
C PRO A 37 -36.03 2.88 -27.99
N ASN A 38 -36.72 1.75 -28.09
CA ASN A 38 -36.22 0.48 -27.55
C ASN A 38 -34.75 0.33 -27.96
N PRO A 39 -33.82 -0.04 -27.06
CA PRO A 39 -32.42 -0.18 -27.41
C PRO A 39 -32.32 -1.18 -28.57
N GLN A 40 -32.02 -0.64 -29.75
CA GLN A 40 -31.89 -1.42 -30.96
C GLN A 40 -30.66 -2.30 -30.76
N TYR A 41 -30.88 -3.59 -30.55
CA TYR A 41 -29.83 -4.57 -30.36
C TYR A 41 -28.92 -4.55 -31.59
N ASP A 42 -27.70 -4.02 -31.44
CA ASP A 42 -26.64 -4.11 -32.44
C ASP A 42 -25.89 -5.44 -32.24
N PRO A 43 -26.08 -6.45 -33.11
CA PRO A 43 -25.42 -7.75 -32.99
C PRO A 43 -23.89 -7.67 -33.03
N GLU A 44 -23.33 -6.55 -33.50
CA GLU A 44 -21.89 -6.32 -33.64
C GLU A 44 -21.33 -5.33 -32.61
N GLY A 45 -22.13 -4.87 -31.64
CA GLY A 45 -21.70 -3.92 -30.62
C GLY A 45 -20.60 -4.43 -29.68
N TRP A 46 -20.30 -5.73 -29.72
CA TRP A 46 -19.21 -6.36 -28.97
C TRP A 46 -17.83 -6.21 -29.63
N LYS A 47 -17.77 -5.89 -30.93
CA LYS A 47 -16.49 -5.74 -31.65
C LYS A 47 -15.73 -4.51 -31.13
N ILE A 48 -14.41 -4.64 -30.99
CA ILE A 48 -13.57 -3.67 -30.28
C ILE A 48 -13.54 -2.31 -30.98
N GLY A 49 -13.32 -2.27 -32.29
CA GLY A 49 -13.33 -1.04 -33.08
C GLY A 49 -14.64 -0.30 -32.95
N LYS A 50 -15.77 -0.99 -33.15
CA LYS A 50 -17.12 -0.41 -32.93
C LYS A 50 -17.32 0.12 -31.51
N LYS A 51 -16.88 -0.63 -30.50
CA LYS A 51 -17.00 -0.24 -29.09
C LYS A 51 -16.20 1.03 -28.75
N TYR A 52 -15.01 1.20 -29.34
CA TYR A 52 -14.10 2.29 -29.00
C TYR A 52 -14.02 3.41 -30.05
N ILE A 53 -14.77 3.34 -31.15
CA ILE A 53 -14.73 4.31 -32.27
C ILE A 53 -14.80 5.77 -31.80
N ARG A 54 -15.76 6.09 -30.92
CA ARG A 54 -15.92 7.45 -30.38
C ARG A 54 -14.84 7.81 -29.37
N LYS A 55 -14.46 6.88 -28.49
CA LYS A 55 -13.49 7.12 -27.40
C LYS A 55 -12.06 7.31 -27.92
N LEU A 56 -11.74 6.67 -29.04
CA LEU A 56 -10.41 6.73 -29.68
C LEU A 56 -10.40 7.61 -30.94
N SER A 57 -11.54 8.14 -31.37
CA SER A 57 -11.69 8.90 -32.62
C SER A 57 -11.13 8.14 -33.83
N LEU A 58 -11.52 6.86 -33.95
CA LEU A 58 -11.02 5.97 -35.00
C LEU A 58 -11.61 6.32 -36.36
N ASN A 59 -10.80 6.17 -37.40
CA ASN A 59 -11.31 6.09 -38.78
C ASN A 59 -11.80 4.65 -39.10
N ASP A 60 -12.40 4.48 -40.27
CA ASP A 60 -13.00 3.19 -40.69
C ASP A 60 -11.96 2.06 -40.76
N ASP A 61 -10.76 2.34 -41.28
CA ASP A 61 -9.68 1.35 -41.40
C ASP A 61 -9.16 0.91 -40.02
N GLN A 62 -8.99 1.85 -39.10
CA GLN A 62 -8.58 1.59 -37.72
C GLN A 62 -9.68 0.82 -36.97
N SER A 63 -10.95 1.17 -37.17
CA SER A 63 -12.06 0.43 -36.57
C SER A 63 -12.09 -1.01 -37.08
N ALA A 64 -11.96 -1.22 -38.40
CA ALA A 64 -11.92 -2.55 -38.99
C ALA A 64 -10.71 -3.38 -38.51
N LEU A 65 -9.56 -2.74 -38.33
CA LEU A 65 -8.37 -3.38 -37.76
C LEU A 65 -8.62 -3.82 -36.31
N LEU A 66 -9.16 -2.94 -35.46
CA LEU A 66 -9.43 -3.27 -34.06
C LEU A 66 -10.51 -4.34 -33.91
N ASP A 67 -11.50 -4.38 -34.80
CA ASP A 67 -12.57 -5.40 -34.81
C ASP A 67 -12.05 -6.83 -35.02
N ARG A 68 -10.80 -6.99 -35.50
CA ARG A 68 -10.12 -8.29 -35.64
C ARG A 68 -9.48 -8.78 -34.34
N LEU A 69 -9.29 -7.90 -33.36
CA LEU A 69 -8.52 -8.21 -32.16
C LEU A 69 -9.37 -8.88 -31.08
N TRP A 70 -8.70 -9.58 -30.17
CA TRP A 70 -9.30 -10.07 -28.93
C TRP A 70 -8.38 -9.77 -27.74
N PHE A 71 -8.97 -9.30 -26.64
CA PHE A 71 -8.23 -9.18 -25.39
C PHE A 71 -8.18 -10.53 -24.67
N THR A 72 -7.08 -10.76 -23.97
CA THR A 72 -7.05 -11.85 -22.98
C THR A 72 -7.82 -11.41 -21.74
N ASP A 73 -8.61 -12.32 -21.17
CA ASP A 73 -9.35 -12.07 -19.94
C ASP A 73 -8.37 -12.03 -18.77
N ASN A 74 -8.12 -10.81 -18.27
CA ASN A 74 -7.29 -10.59 -17.11
C ASN A 74 -7.68 -9.26 -16.43
N VAL A 75 -7.38 -9.16 -15.14
CA VAL A 75 -7.75 -8.02 -14.30
C VAL A 75 -7.26 -6.68 -14.85
N PHE A 76 -6.11 -6.64 -15.54
CA PHE A 76 -5.59 -5.41 -16.13
C PHE A 76 -6.41 -4.96 -17.34
N ASN A 77 -6.81 -5.90 -18.19
CA ASN A 77 -7.68 -5.63 -19.32
C ASN A 77 -9.11 -5.31 -18.88
N ASP A 78 -9.58 -5.80 -17.74
CA ASP A 78 -10.92 -5.44 -17.24
C ASP A 78 -11.06 -3.95 -16.90
N ILE A 79 -9.93 -3.27 -16.67
CA ILE A 79 -9.89 -1.82 -16.47
C ILE A 79 -9.98 -1.12 -17.83
N GLU A 80 -11.10 -0.46 -18.09
CA GLU A 80 -11.36 0.20 -19.37
C GLU A 80 -10.28 1.22 -19.77
N TYR A 81 -9.79 2.02 -18.82
CA TYR A 81 -8.73 3.00 -19.08
C TYR A 81 -7.44 2.31 -19.56
N CYS A 82 -7.07 1.18 -18.96
CA CYS A 82 -5.91 0.40 -19.39
C CYS A 82 -6.11 -0.14 -20.81
N ARG A 83 -7.28 -0.70 -21.14
CA ARG A 83 -7.61 -1.12 -22.53
C ARG A 83 -7.45 0.02 -23.53
N ILE A 84 -7.97 1.21 -23.22
CA ILE A 84 -7.85 2.38 -24.09
C ILE A 84 -6.38 2.71 -24.38
N GLN A 85 -5.52 2.68 -23.35
CA GLN A 85 -4.10 2.99 -23.51
C GLN A 85 -3.35 1.91 -24.28
N ILE A 86 -3.70 0.64 -24.09
CA ILE A 86 -3.18 -0.48 -24.90
C ILE A 86 -3.56 -0.30 -26.37
N LEU A 87 -4.82 0.02 -26.66
CA LEU A 87 -5.30 0.22 -28.04
C LEU A 87 -4.61 1.42 -28.70
N LYS A 88 -4.42 2.53 -27.97
CA LYS A 88 -3.65 3.68 -28.47
C LYS A 88 -2.21 3.29 -28.79
N GLN A 89 -1.55 2.56 -27.90
CA GLN A 89 -0.18 2.08 -28.13
C GLN A 89 -0.11 1.12 -29.31
N PHE A 90 -1.10 0.23 -29.46
CA PHE A 90 -1.21 -0.70 -30.57
C PHE A 90 -1.34 0.02 -31.91
N LEU A 91 -2.24 1.01 -32.02
CA LEU A 91 -2.43 1.79 -33.25
C LEU A 91 -1.14 2.51 -33.66
N ARG A 92 -0.43 3.11 -32.69
CA ARG A 92 0.89 3.71 -32.94
C ARG A 92 1.95 2.69 -33.37
N ALA A 93 1.95 1.50 -32.78
CA ALA A 93 2.87 0.42 -33.16
C ALA A 93 2.62 -0.06 -34.59
N VAL A 94 1.36 -0.22 -34.99
CA VAL A 94 0.99 -0.60 -36.37
C VAL A 94 1.37 0.49 -37.36
N ASP A 95 1.07 1.75 -37.05
CA ASP A 95 1.45 2.88 -37.89
C ASP A 95 2.98 2.99 -38.06
N TYR A 96 3.72 2.78 -36.98
CA TYR A 96 5.18 2.71 -37.01
C TYR A 96 5.67 1.58 -37.93
N LEU A 97 5.10 0.37 -37.82
CA LEU A 97 5.47 -0.75 -38.70
C LEU A 97 5.18 -0.44 -40.17
N HIS A 98 4.02 0.14 -40.48
CA HIS A 98 3.67 0.50 -41.86
C HIS A 98 4.57 1.58 -42.44
N THR A 99 5.03 2.52 -41.61
CA THR A 99 5.85 3.66 -42.05
C THR A 99 7.34 3.32 -42.13
N HIS A 100 7.86 2.52 -41.19
CA HIS A 100 9.31 2.33 -41.02
C HIS A 100 9.79 0.92 -41.37
N CYS A 101 8.91 -0.08 -41.42
CA CYS A 101 9.28 -1.45 -41.72
C CYS A 101 8.83 -1.80 -43.14
N ILE A 102 9.78 -1.80 -44.08
CA ILE A 102 9.51 -2.08 -45.50
C ILE A 102 9.69 -3.58 -45.78
N PRO A 103 8.75 -4.22 -46.52
CA PRO A 103 8.90 -5.59 -46.97
C PRO A 103 10.17 -5.81 -47.80
N VAL A 104 10.76 -7.01 -47.71
CA VAL A 104 11.90 -7.34 -48.57
C VAL A 104 11.41 -7.55 -50.00
N ASN A 105 10.28 -8.23 -50.15
CA ASN A 105 9.55 -8.28 -51.41
C ASN A 105 8.55 -7.12 -51.51
N LYS A 106 8.85 -6.14 -52.37
CA LYS A 106 8.01 -4.95 -52.62
C LYS A 106 6.65 -5.25 -53.25
N SER A 107 6.34 -6.52 -53.57
CA SER A 107 4.98 -6.91 -53.99
C SER A 107 3.98 -6.87 -52.84
N TYR A 108 4.43 -6.91 -51.58
CA TYR A 108 3.58 -6.76 -50.40
C TYR A 108 3.51 -5.30 -49.98
N ALA A 109 2.33 -4.85 -49.54
CA ALA A 109 2.14 -3.49 -49.07
C ALA A 109 2.72 -3.32 -47.66
N THR A 110 2.66 -4.37 -46.83
CA THR A 110 3.12 -4.33 -45.43
C THR A 110 3.99 -5.53 -45.06
N VAL A 111 4.83 -5.37 -44.04
CA VAL A 111 5.64 -6.47 -43.49
C VAL A 111 4.77 -7.59 -42.90
N ILE A 112 3.57 -7.24 -42.43
CA ILE A 112 2.59 -8.19 -41.90
C ILE A 112 2.06 -9.08 -43.01
N GLU A 113 1.77 -8.53 -44.19
CA GLU A 113 1.36 -9.29 -45.37
C GLU A 113 2.45 -10.26 -45.85
N GLU A 114 3.71 -9.79 -45.89
CA GLU A 114 4.86 -10.62 -46.28
C GLU A 114 5.07 -11.78 -45.28
N LEU A 115 4.99 -11.50 -43.98
CA LEU A 115 5.13 -12.54 -42.94
C LEU A 115 3.96 -13.52 -42.95
N SER A 116 2.75 -13.05 -43.26
CA SER A 116 1.59 -13.92 -43.37
C SER A 116 1.76 -14.93 -44.51
N GLU A 117 2.31 -14.51 -45.65
CA GLU A 117 2.67 -15.43 -46.73
C GLU A 117 3.68 -16.48 -46.26
N ILE A 118 4.78 -16.03 -45.64
CA ILE A 118 5.86 -16.91 -45.16
C ILE A 118 5.28 -17.97 -44.22
N ILE A 119 4.41 -17.58 -43.30
CA ILE A 119 3.76 -18.49 -42.35
C ILE A 119 2.84 -19.46 -43.09
N VAL A 120 1.96 -18.99 -43.97
CA VAL A 120 1.03 -19.87 -44.70
C VAL A 120 1.78 -20.90 -45.55
N CYS A 121 2.84 -20.49 -46.23
CA CYS A 121 3.66 -21.38 -47.06
C CYS A 121 4.47 -22.38 -46.23
N LEU A 122 5.15 -21.93 -45.17
CA LEU A 122 6.06 -22.80 -44.40
C LEU A 122 5.31 -23.70 -43.40
N GLN A 123 4.26 -23.20 -42.75
CA GLN A 123 3.54 -23.93 -41.71
C GLN A 123 2.45 -24.85 -42.29
N TYR A 124 1.71 -24.36 -43.29
CA TYR A 124 0.52 -25.06 -43.80
C TYR A 124 0.69 -25.62 -45.22
N ASN A 125 1.73 -25.20 -45.94
CA ASN A 125 2.02 -25.63 -47.31
C ASN A 125 0.83 -25.45 -48.28
N TYR A 126 0.04 -24.39 -48.08
CA TYR A 126 -1.11 -24.09 -48.92
C TYR A 126 -0.70 -23.41 -50.22
N ARG A 127 -1.36 -23.79 -51.31
CA ARG A 127 -1.19 -23.14 -52.61
C ARG A 127 -1.89 -21.79 -52.61
N LYS A 128 -1.23 -20.81 -53.19
CA LYS A 128 -1.78 -19.48 -53.45
C LYS A 128 -3.10 -19.60 -54.20
N GLU A 129 -4.07 -18.76 -53.85
CA GLU A 129 -5.45 -18.74 -54.38
C GLU A 129 -6.37 -19.90 -53.96
N SER A 130 -5.92 -20.84 -53.12
CA SER A 130 -6.86 -21.82 -52.55
C SER A 130 -7.78 -21.16 -51.50
N LEU A 131 -8.98 -21.70 -51.32
CA LEU A 131 -9.92 -21.20 -50.29
C LEU A 131 -9.28 -21.26 -48.89
N ASN A 132 -8.59 -22.35 -48.59
CA ASN A 132 -7.86 -22.54 -47.34
C ASN A 132 -6.72 -21.53 -47.19
N TYR A 133 -6.01 -21.21 -48.27
CA TYR A 133 -4.99 -20.16 -48.27
C TYR A 133 -5.58 -18.82 -47.83
N ARG A 134 -6.67 -18.35 -48.45
CA ARG A 134 -7.25 -17.04 -48.12
C ARG A 134 -7.73 -16.98 -46.67
N TYR A 135 -8.44 -18.01 -46.22
CA TYR A 135 -8.93 -18.07 -44.84
C TYR A 135 -7.78 -18.09 -43.82
N THR A 136 -6.76 -18.91 -44.05
CA THR A 136 -5.61 -19.01 -43.14
C THR A 136 -4.74 -17.77 -43.19
N TYR A 137 -4.62 -17.11 -44.34
CA TYR A 137 -3.91 -15.84 -44.47
C TYR A 137 -4.51 -14.76 -43.57
N ASP A 138 -5.83 -14.57 -43.60
CA ASP A 138 -6.54 -13.60 -42.77
C ASP A 138 -6.45 -13.95 -41.27
N ALA A 139 -6.50 -15.25 -40.94
CA ALA A 139 -6.31 -15.74 -39.58
C ALA A 139 -4.90 -15.46 -39.04
N VAL A 140 -3.87 -15.76 -39.83
CA VAL A 140 -2.45 -15.52 -39.49
C VAL A 140 -2.19 -14.04 -39.24
N GLN A 141 -2.68 -13.15 -40.11
CA GLN A 141 -2.57 -11.71 -39.89
C GLN A 141 -3.17 -11.31 -38.54
N THR A 142 -4.33 -11.87 -38.21
CA THR A 142 -5.02 -11.58 -36.96
C THR A 142 -4.20 -12.10 -35.76
N GLU A 143 -3.58 -13.26 -35.86
CA GLU A 143 -2.67 -13.78 -34.83
C GLU A 143 -1.43 -12.89 -34.63
N ILE A 144 -0.84 -12.38 -35.71
CA ILE A 144 0.26 -11.41 -35.65
C ILE A 144 -0.19 -10.15 -34.91
N PHE A 145 -1.34 -9.58 -35.27
CA PHE A 145 -1.84 -8.37 -34.59
C PHE A 145 -2.14 -8.61 -33.12
N ASN A 146 -2.70 -9.76 -32.74
CA ASN A 146 -2.92 -10.10 -31.33
C ASN A 146 -1.61 -10.32 -30.57
N HIS A 147 -0.55 -10.83 -31.21
CA HIS A 147 0.77 -10.89 -30.60
C HIS A 147 1.34 -9.48 -30.36
N ILE A 148 1.25 -8.59 -31.35
CA ILE A 148 1.64 -7.18 -31.20
C ILE A 148 0.84 -6.50 -30.07
N LEU A 149 -0.46 -6.79 -29.96
CA LEU A 149 -1.30 -6.28 -28.88
C LEU A 149 -0.79 -6.72 -27.51
N LYS A 150 -0.33 -7.98 -27.35
CA LYS A 150 0.29 -8.46 -26.10
C LYS A 150 1.59 -7.74 -25.77
N LEU A 151 2.42 -7.43 -26.77
CA LEU A 151 3.63 -6.62 -26.58
C LEU A 151 3.27 -5.21 -26.08
N CYS A 152 2.23 -4.61 -26.67
CA CYS A 152 1.71 -3.31 -26.22
C CYS A 152 1.15 -3.37 -24.80
N GLU A 153 0.40 -4.42 -24.44
CA GLU A 153 -0.10 -4.63 -23.08
C GLU A 153 1.04 -4.67 -22.06
N ASN A 154 2.10 -5.44 -22.33
CA ASN A 154 3.26 -5.50 -21.46
C ASN A 154 3.97 -4.14 -21.31
N ASN A 155 4.04 -3.35 -22.39
CA ASN A 155 4.60 -2.00 -22.32
C ASN A 155 3.77 -1.06 -21.43
N VAL A 156 2.44 -1.07 -21.57
CA VAL A 156 1.55 -0.24 -20.73
C VAL A 156 1.59 -0.70 -19.27
N ARG A 157 1.66 -2.02 -19.02
CA ARG A 157 1.86 -2.57 -17.66
C ARG A 157 3.14 -2.03 -17.02
N GLU A 158 4.23 -1.97 -17.78
CA GLU A 158 5.52 -1.47 -17.31
C GLU A 158 5.46 0.02 -16.94
N VAL A 159 4.89 0.86 -17.81
CA VAL A 159 4.67 2.29 -17.52
C VAL A 159 3.81 2.48 -16.27
N TYR A 160 2.82 1.62 -16.07
CA TYR A 160 1.98 1.65 -14.87
C TYR A 160 2.58 0.94 -13.66
N GLY A 161 3.84 0.51 -13.70
CA GLY A 161 4.56 -0.07 -12.55
C GLY A 161 4.10 -1.48 -12.17
N ILE A 162 3.51 -2.23 -13.11
CA ILE A 162 3.09 -3.62 -12.91
C ILE A 162 4.23 -4.54 -13.33
N LYS A 163 4.83 -5.21 -12.34
CA LYS A 163 5.98 -6.12 -12.57
C LYS A 163 5.60 -7.42 -13.30
N ARG A 164 4.35 -7.88 -13.15
CA ARG A 164 3.89 -9.12 -13.76
C ARG A 164 3.54 -8.90 -15.25
N LYS A 165 4.36 -9.44 -16.13
CA LYS A 165 4.16 -9.48 -17.58
C LYS A 165 3.29 -10.68 -17.98
N ILE A 166 2.55 -10.54 -19.09
CA ILE A 166 1.84 -11.65 -19.74
C ILE A 166 2.77 -12.39 -20.68
N ASN A 167 2.43 -13.65 -20.99
CA ASN A 167 3.18 -14.46 -21.95
C ASN A 167 3.03 -13.88 -23.38
N THR A 168 4.16 -13.60 -24.02
CA THR A 168 4.30 -13.11 -25.39
C THR A 168 4.96 -14.15 -26.31
N ASP A 169 4.80 -15.44 -26.02
CA ASP A 169 5.20 -16.51 -26.93
C ASP A 169 4.39 -16.41 -28.23
N PHE A 170 5.09 -16.61 -29.35
CA PHE A 170 4.47 -16.66 -30.67
C PHE A 170 4.01 -18.09 -30.97
N ASN A 171 2.84 -18.24 -31.59
CA ASN A 171 2.20 -19.54 -31.79
C ASN A 171 2.97 -20.47 -32.77
N TYR A 172 3.92 -19.92 -33.53
CA TYR A 172 4.64 -20.64 -34.57
C TYR A 172 6.04 -21.02 -34.11
N THR A 173 6.40 -22.30 -34.21
CA THR A 173 7.68 -22.83 -33.73
C THR A 173 8.71 -23.05 -34.84
N HIS A 174 8.34 -22.88 -36.11
CA HIS A 174 9.27 -23.07 -37.23
C HIS A 174 10.44 -22.06 -37.15
N PRO A 175 11.71 -22.50 -37.19
CA PRO A 175 12.86 -21.62 -36.98
C PRO A 175 12.92 -20.42 -37.92
N ASP A 176 12.63 -20.62 -39.21
CA ASP A 176 12.64 -19.53 -40.20
C ASP A 176 11.52 -18.51 -39.97
N ILE A 177 10.33 -18.96 -39.54
CA ILE A 177 9.21 -18.07 -39.19
C ILE A 177 9.63 -17.21 -38.00
N LEU A 178 10.14 -17.84 -36.94
CA LEU A 178 10.60 -17.14 -35.74
C LEU A 178 11.73 -16.15 -36.05
N HIS A 179 12.70 -16.54 -36.87
CA HIS A 179 13.80 -15.66 -37.26
C HIS A 179 13.29 -14.43 -38.02
N GLN A 180 12.43 -14.63 -39.02
CA GLN A 180 11.87 -13.52 -39.81
C GLN A 180 10.98 -12.62 -38.95
N TYR A 181 10.11 -13.22 -38.14
CA TYR A 181 9.19 -12.49 -37.26
C TYR A 181 9.95 -11.63 -36.24
N ASN A 182 10.95 -12.21 -35.56
CA ASN A 182 11.75 -11.46 -34.59
C ASN A 182 12.52 -10.31 -35.24
N ARG A 183 13.14 -10.57 -36.39
CA ARG A 183 13.94 -9.57 -37.11
C ARG A 183 13.10 -8.43 -37.66
N LYS A 184 11.92 -8.73 -38.21
CA LYS A 184 11.08 -7.76 -38.94
C LYS A 184 10.06 -7.04 -38.05
N ILE A 185 9.56 -7.68 -36.99
CA ILE A 185 8.54 -7.12 -36.11
C ILE A 185 9.08 -6.94 -34.69
N VAL A 186 9.42 -8.02 -33.97
CA VAL A 186 9.65 -7.96 -32.51
C VAL A 186 10.78 -7.01 -32.16
N SER A 187 11.97 -7.18 -32.76
CA SER A 187 13.12 -6.32 -32.48
C SER A 187 12.88 -4.84 -32.80
N LYS A 188 12.05 -4.55 -33.81
CA LYS A 188 11.69 -3.18 -34.18
C LYS A 188 10.68 -2.56 -33.21
N LEU A 189 9.72 -3.36 -32.78
CA LEU A 189 8.72 -2.95 -31.81
C LEU A 189 9.30 -2.81 -30.40
N GLU A 190 10.21 -3.68 -29.97
CA GLU A 190 10.83 -3.56 -28.64
C GLU A 190 11.51 -2.21 -28.45
N ALA A 191 12.28 -1.75 -29.44
CA ALA A 191 12.89 -0.42 -29.41
C ALA A 191 11.82 0.69 -29.43
N PHE A 192 10.88 0.63 -30.39
CA PHE A 192 9.84 1.63 -30.54
C PHE A 192 8.95 1.77 -29.29
N LEU A 193 8.55 0.66 -28.68
CA LEU A 193 7.65 0.65 -27.53
C LEU A 193 8.27 1.34 -26.33
N VAL A 194 9.56 1.13 -26.08
CA VAL A 194 10.31 1.80 -25.01
C VAL A 194 10.42 3.31 -25.29
N GLU A 195 10.82 3.68 -26.50
CA GLU A 195 10.94 5.10 -26.90
C GLU A 195 9.60 5.83 -26.82
N ASN A 196 8.50 5.14 -27.16
CA ASN A 196 7.16 5.72 -27.22
C ASN A 196 6.43 5.76 -25.86
N GLN A 197 7.03 5.28 -24.77
CA GLN A 197 6.39 5.24 -23.44
C GLN A 197 5.88 6.62 -22.98
N HIS A 198 6.57 7.70 -23.33
CA HIS A 198 6.18 9.08 -23.00
C HIS A 198 4.81 9.50 -23.60
N GLN A 199 4.29 8.79 -24.59
CA GLN A 199 2.96 9.03 -25.17
C GLN A 199 1.84 8.23 -24.51
N ILE A 200 2.17 7.36 -23.56
CA ILE A 200 1.19 6.67 -22.71
C ILE A 200 0.80 7.66 -21.62
N LEU A 201 -0.49 7.99 -21.54
CA LEU A 201 -0.96 8.92 -20.51
C LEU A 201 -0.90 8.26 -19.14
N ASP A 202 -0.60 9.05 -18.12
CA ASP A 202 -0.69 8.60 -16.74
C ASP A 202 -2.10 8.08 -16.43
N ALA A 203 -2.15 7.09 -15.54
CA ALA A 203 -3.41 6.58 -15.03
C ALA A 203 -4.17 7.69 -14.28
N ASP A 204 -5.48 7.79 -14.52
CA ASP A 204 -6.33 8.72 -13.77
C ASP A 204 -6.48 8.30 -12.30
N TYR A 205 -7.08 9.17 -11.47
CA TYR A 205 -7.24 8.92 -10.04
C TYR A 205 -7.97 7.59 -9.74
N ARG A 206 -9.08 7.34 -10.45
CA ARG A 206 -9.89 6.12 -10.27
C ARG A 206 -9.14 4.86 -10.69
N THR A 207 -8.42 4.92 -11.80
CA THR A 207 -7.59 3.82 -12.32
C THR A 207 -6.45 3.52 -11.35
N ASN A 208 -5.80 4.52 -10.77
CA ASN A 208 -4.77 4.30 -9.77
C ASN A 208 -5.29 3.54 -8.54
N ILE A 209 -6.50 3.84 -8.06
CA ILE A 209 -7.13 3.10 -6.94
C ILE A 209 -7.26 1.62 -7.31
N ILE A 210 -7.83 1.31 -8.47
CA ILE A 210 -8.05 -0.08 -8.91
C ILE A 210 -6.71 -0.80 -9.14
N LEU A 211 -5.71 -0.11 -9.71
CA LEU A 211 -4.38 -0.68 -9.92
C LEU A 211 -3.67 -1.02 -8.61
N ASN A 212 -3.80 -0.16 -7.60
CA ASN A 212 -3.18 -0.34 -6.28
C ASN A 212 -3.92 -1.37 -5.41
N GLU A 213 -5.25 -1.49 -5.57
CA GLU A 213 -6.06 -2.56 -4.96
C GLU A 213 -5.56 -3.95 -5.41
N ASN A 214 -5.31 -4.11 -6.72
CA ASN A 214 -4.87 -5.38 -7.29
C ASN A 214 -3.35 -5.65 -7.16
N ASN A 215 -2.53 -4.60 -7.01
CA ASN A 215 -1.07 -4.71 -6.91
C ASN A 215 -0.58 -3.98 -5.66
N THR A 216 -0.67 -4.66 -4.51
CA THR A 216 -0.45 -4.08 -3.18
C THR A 216 0.96 -3.49 -2.98
N GLY A 217 1.96 -3.94 -3.74
CA GLY A 217 3.34 -3.43 -3.69
C GLY A 217 3.66 -2.29 -4.66
N ARG A 218 2.70 -1.86 -5.51
CA ARG A 218 2.93 -0.85 -6.57
C ARG A 218 3.33 0.51 -6.02
N TRP A 219 2.81 0.89 -4.85
CA TRP A 219 3.08 2.19 -4.22
C TRP A 219 4.57 2.38 -3.89
N LYS A 220 5.35 1.31 -3.71
CA LYS A 220 6.77 1.39 -3.32
C LYS A 220 7.60 2.19 -4.31
N THR A 221 7.40 1.98 -5.61
CA THR A 221 8.15 2.74 -6.63
C THR A 221 7.85 4.23 -6.56
N LYS A 222 6.57 4.62 -6.44
CA LYS A 222 6.19 6.02 -6.26
C LYS A 222 6.72 6.60 -4.96
N PHE A 223 6.75 5.81 -3.89
CA PHE A 223 7.30 6.21 -2.60
C PHE A 223 8.81 6.45 -2.65
N GLU A 224 9.58 5.63 -3.38
CA GLU A 224 11.01 5.89 -3.62
C GLU A 224 11.21 7.23 -4.34
N THR A 225 10.44 7.52 -5.40
CA THR A 225 10.50 8.81 -6.10
C THR A 225 10.19 9.99 -5.15
N ILE A 226 9.18 9.87 -4.29
CA ILE A 226 8.84 10.92 -3.31
C ILE A 226 9.99 11.13 -2.30
N LYS A 227 10.75 10.08 -1.94
CA LYS A 227 11.93 10.20 -1.07
C LYS A 227 13.11 10.86 -1.78
N GLU A 228 13.34 10.53 -3.04
CA GLU A 228 14.39 11.13 -3.87
C GLU A 228 14.15 12.62 -4.11
N ASP A 229 12.88 13.00 -4.33
CA ASP A 229 12.44 14.39 -4.52
C ASP A 229 12.19 15.15 -3.19
N TYR A 230 12.68 14.63 -2.06
CA TYR A 230 12.46 15.25 -0.77
C TYR A 230 13.09 16.66 -0.70
N SER A 231 12.25 17.66 -0.53
CA SER A 231 12.65 19.07 -0.41
C SER A 231 12.35 19.64 0.98
N ASN A 232 11.15 19.40 1.50
CA ASN A 232 10.72 19.82 2.82
C ASN A 232 9.62 18.90 3.36
N SER A 233 9.43 18.90 4.68
CA SER A 233 8.51 18.01 5.38
C SER A 233 7.03 18.23 5.04
N ILE A 234 6.62 19.47 4.74
CA ILE A 234 5.22 19.80 4.40
C ILE A 234 4.87 19.27 3.01
N ALA A 235 5.74 19.50 2.02
CA ALA A 235 5.58 18.98 0.68
C ALA A 235 5.61 17.44 0.67
N PHE A 236 6.54 16.85 1.42
CA PHE A 236 6.61 15.40 1.59
C PHE A 236 5.32 14.84 2.19
N GLU A 237 4.83 15.41 3.29
CA GLU A 237 3.57 14.99 3.92
C GLU A 237 2.41 15.02 2.91
N ARG A 238 2.29 16.11 2.14
CA ARG A 238 1.25 16.25 1.10
C ARG A 238 1.33 15.15 0.02
N GLU A 239 2.53 14.85 -0.48
CA GLU A 239 2.68 13.80 -1.50
C GLU A 239 2.43 12.39 -0.92
N ILE A 240 2.77 12.15 0.36
CA ILE A 240 2.40 10.91 1.05
C ILE A 240 0.89 10.76 1.18
N PHE A 241 0.16 11.82 1.52
CA PHE A 241 -1.31 11.78 1.53
C PHE A 241 -1.90 11.50 0.15
N ARG A 242 -1.39 12.16 -0.90
CA ARG A 242 -1.82 11.87 -2.28
C ARG A 242 -1.57 10.42 -2.67
N LEU A 243 -0.42 9.86 -2.27
CA LEU A 243 -0.13 8.44 -2.47
C LEU A 243 -1.09 7.55 -1.68
N ALA A 244 -1.39 7.90 -0.43
CA ALA A 244 -2.33 7.17 0.41
C ALA A 244 -3.76 7.21 -0.15
N ASP A 245 -4.21 8.34 -0.70
CA ASP A 245 -5.55 8.51 -1.27
C ASP A 245 -5.79 7.54 -2.43
N VAL A 246 -4.78 7.37 -3.31
CA VAL A 246 -4.86 6.38 -4.39
C VAL A 246 -4.63 4.94 -3.92
N ASN A 247 -4.33 4.72 -2.63
CA ASN A 247 -4.17 3.41 -2.00
C ASN A 247 -5.28 3.11 -0.98
N VAL A 248 -6.40 3.84 -1.02
CA VAL A 248 -7.50 3.69 -0.04
C VAL A 248 -8.08 2.26 0.03
N LYS A 249 -8.01 1.50 -1.07
CA LYS A 249 -8.45 0.09 -1.13
C LYS A 249 -7.31 -0.92 -1.01
N ASN A 250 -6.06 -0.45 -0.89
CA ASN A 250 -4.91 -1.31 -0.77
C ASN A 250 -4.77 -1.73 0.70
N PRO A 251 -4.73 -3.04 1.02
CA PRO A 251 -4.56 -3.51 2.40
C PRO A 251 -3.25 -3.03 3.05
N SER A 252 -2.27 -2.59 2.26
CA SER A 252 -0.98 -2.06 2.75
C SER A 252 -0.94 -0.52 2.80
N GLN A 253 -2.07 0.17 2.90
CA GLN A 253 -2.12 1.63 3.03
C GLN A 253 -1.42 2.12 4.31
N ASP A 254 -1.58 1.39 5.40
CA ASP A 254 -0.91 1.59 6.69
C ASP A 254 0.63 1.59 6.53
N ALA A 255 1.16 0.65 5.74
CA ALA A 255 2.60 0.54 5.48
C ALA A 255 3.20 1.79 4.80
N ILE A 256 2.40 2.54 4.03
CA ILE A 256 2.83 3.79 3.41
C ILE A 256 3.13 4.83 4.50
N PHE A 257 2.21 5.02 5.44
CA PHE A 257 2.38 5.96 6.55
C PHE A 257 3.52 5.53 7.48
N PHE A 258 3.63 4.23 7.76
CA PHE A 258 4.71 3.69 8.59
C PHE A 258 6.09 3.96 7.98
N GLU A 259 6.31 3.59 6.71
CA GLU A 259 7.60 3.87 6.05
C GLU A 259 7.86 5.37 5.88
N ALA A 260 6.84 6.18 5.64
CA ALA A 260 6.96 7.64 5.57
C ALA A 260 7.42 8.24 6.91
N SER A 261 6.82 7.80 8.03
CA SER A 261 7.22 8.24 9.38
C SER A 261 8.67 7.90 9.70
N LYS A 262 9.14 6.71 9.33
CA LYS A 262 10.52 6.27 9.52
C LYS A 262 11.51 7.14 8.74
N PHE A 263 11.15 7.51 7.51
CA PHE A 263 12.00 8.34 6.67
C PHE A 263 12.12 9.78 7.21
N VAL A 264 10.99 10.42 7.51
CA VAL A 264 10.98 11.84 7.91
C VAL A 264 11.47 12.08 9.35
N ALA A 265 11.54 11.03 10.18
CA ALA A 265 12.03 11.12 11.58
C ALA A 265 13.43 11.75 11.74
N LYS A 266 14.25 11.71 10.69
CA LYS A 266 15.59 12.34 10.67
C LYS A 266 15.55 13.85 10.42
N TYR A 267 14.49 14.35 9.79
CA TYR A 267 14.37 15.74 9.31
C TYR A 267 13.36 16.54 10.14
N ASP A 268 12.21 15.96 10.44
CA ASP A 268 11.13 16.61 11.18
C ASP A 268 10.41 15.60 12.07
N LYS A 269 10.62 15.77 13.37
CA LYS A 269 10.06 14.92 14.42
C LYS A 269 8.54 15.03 14.50
N VAL A 270 7.98 16.24 14.35
CA VAL A 270 6.53 16.47 14.45
C VAL A 270 5.82 15.83 13.26
N CYS A 271 6.36 16.01 12.06
CA CYS A 271 5.84 15.35 10.86
C CYS A 271 5.90 13.81 10.98
N ALA A 272 6.99 13.26 11.53
CA ALA A 272 7.13 11.82 11.76
C ALA A 272 6.06 11.27 12.70
N LEU A 273 5.82 11.94 13.84
CA LEU A 273 4.80 11.51 14.81
C LEU A 273 3.38 11.61 14.22
N ARG A 274 3.09 12.66 13.44
CA ARG A 274 1.80 12.78 12.73
C ARG A 274 1.56 11.62 11.76
N LEU A 275 2.54 11.31 10.91
CA LEU A 275 2.43 10.18 9.98
C LEU A 275 2.31 8.85 10.72
N TYR A 276 2.97 8.69 11.86
CA TYR A 276 2.85 7.49 12.69
C TYR A 276 1.46 7.34 13.34
N LEU A 277 0.80 8.45 13.72
CA LEU A 277 -0.60 8.43 14.14
C LEU A 277 -1.55 8.02 13.01
N HIS A 278 -1.29 8.48 11.77
CA HIS A 278 -2.04 8.05 10.60
C HIS A 278 -1.84 6.56 10.28
N TYR A 279 -0.63 6.03 10.50
CA TYR A 279 -0.38 4.59 10.43
C TYR A 279 -1.30 3.83 11.41
N PHE A 280 -1.35 4.24 12.68
CA PHE A 280 -2.23 3.59 13.66
C PHE A 280 -3.71 3.72 13.29
N ASP A 281 -4.18 4.90 12.85
CA ASP A 281 -5.57 5.07 12.40
C ASP A 281 -5.97 4.02 11.35
N LYS A 282 -5.08 3.76 10.39
CA LYS A 282 -5.30 2.75 9.35
C LYS A 282 -5.15 1.32 9.86
N ASP A 283 -4.15 1.03 10.68
CA ASP A 283 -3.95 -0.30 11.26
C ASP A 283 -5.11 -0.71 12.18
N LEU A 284 -5.68 0.23 12.97
CA LEU A 284 -6.89 -0.01 13.78
C LEU A 284 -8.14 -0.31 12.94
N SER A 285 -8.18 0.16 11.68
CA SER A 285 -9.28 -0.09 10.76
C SER A 285 -9.15 -1.43 10.00
N ASN A 286 -7.97 -2.05 10.03
CA ASN A 286 -7.70 -3.32 9.37
C ASN A 286 -8.17 -4.52 10.21
N THR A 287 -8.46 -5.64 9.54
CA THR A 287 -8.94 -6.88 10.19
C THR A 287 -7.86 -7.61 11.01
N LYS A 288 -6.59 -7.36 10.71
CA LYS A 288 -5.44 -7.83 11.48
C LYS A 288 -4.66 -6.60 11.94
N PHE A 289 -4.62 -6.39 13.24
CA PHE A 289 -3.92 -5.27 13.85
C PHE A 289 -2.45 -5.67 14.07
N ASP A 290 -1.54 -5.19 13.22
CA ASP A 290 -0.16 -5.69 13.10
C ASP A 290 0.83 -4.94 14.03
N ARG A 291 0.40 -3.83 14.64
CA ARG A 291 1.08 -3.07 15.74
C ARG A 291 2.59 -2.89 15.56
N LYS A 292 3.03 -2.54 14.36
CA LYS A 292 4.45 -2.36 14.06
C LYS A 292 4.99 -1.14 14.80
N GLN A 293 5.96 -1.38 15.66
CA GLN A 293 6.65 -0.32 16.38
C GLN A 293 7.81 0.25 15.55
N LEU A 294 8.08 1.55 15.73
CA LEU A 294 9.31 2.17 15.22
C LEU A 294 10.53 1.50 15.85
N THR A 295 11.64 1.39 15.10
CA THR A 295 12.86 0.75 15.63
C THR A 295 13.49 1.57 16.75
N LYS A 296 14.23 0.92 17.68
CA LYS A 296 14.89 1.57 18.82
C LYS A 296 15.73 2.79 18.41
N ASN A 297 16.40 2.73 17.26
CA ASN A 297 17.20 3.85 16.74
C ASN A 297 16.35 5.06 16.33
N ILE A 298 15.18 4.82 15.73
CA ILE A 298 14.25 5.89 15.34
C ILE A 298 13.59 6.48 16.58
N GLN A 299 13.22 5.66 17.56
CA GLN A 299 12.68 6.12 18.84
C GLN A 299 13.68 7.05 19.57
N LYS A 300 14.96 6.68 19.64
CA LYS A 300 16.04 7.53 20.19
C LYS A 300 16.24 8.85 19.40
N SER A 301 16.00 8.83 18.09
CA SER A 301 16.06 10.05 17.26
C SER A 301 14.87 10.98 17.52
N LEU A 302 13.68 10.40 17.76
CA LEU A 302 12.45 11.15 17.97
C LEU A 302 12.38 11.74 19.39
N PHE A 303 12.73 10.98 20.42
CA PHE A 303 12.58 11.40 21.82
C PHE A 303 13.95 11.61 22.46
N ALA A 304 14.17 12.81 23.00
CA ALA A 304 15.42 13.15 23.69
C ALA A 304 15.35 12.82 25.19
N THR A 305 14.16 12.81 25.77
CA THR A 305 13.92 12.51 27.20
C THR A 305 12.92 11.37 27.33
N SER A 306 13.02 10.60 28.42
CA SER A 306 12.04 9.56 28.77
C SER A 306 10.63 10.14 28.93
N GLU A 307 10.52 11.36 29.46
CA GLU A 307 9.24 12.08 29.60
C GLU A 307 8.52 12.29 28.26
N GLN A 308 9.24 12.65 27.19
CA GLN A 308 8.65 12.82 25.86
C GLN A 308 8.11 11.50 25.28
N LEU A 309 8.77 10.38 25.61
CA LEU A 309 8.34 9.06 25.20
C LEU A 309 7.07 8.66 25.94
N THR A 310 7.03 8.82 27.27
CA THR A 310 5.84 8.53 28.09
C THR A 310 4.65 9.42 27.72
N ASP A 311 4.88 10.71 27.46
CA ASP A 311 3.85 11.63 26.98
C ASP A 311 3.27 11.15 25.63
N PHE A 312 4.12 10.69 24.71
CA PHE A 312 3.67 10.19 23.41
C PHE A 312 2.93 8.85 23.53
N GLU A 313 3.36 7.96 24.42
CA GLU A 313 2.62 6.74 24.77
C GLU A 313 1.22 7.07 25.30
N GLN A 314 1.11 8.08 26.16
CA GLN A 314 -0.18 8.54 26.66
C GLN A 314 -1.08 9.05 25.52
N ILE A 315 -0.52 9.81 24.58
CA ILE A 315 -1.25 10.25 23.38
C ILE A 315 -1.72 9.07 22.54
N LEU A 316 -0.86 8.06 22.33
CA LEU A 316 -1.22 6.85 21.59
C LEU A 316 -2.32 6.04 22.28
N ASN A 317 -2.20 5.83 23.59
CA ASN A 317 -3.19 5.10 24.38
C ASN A 317 -4.54 5.83 24.37
N GLU A 318 -4.54 7.15 24.56
CA GLU A 318 -5.76 7.96 24.46
C GLU A 318 -6.36 7.92 23.06
N PHE A 319 -5.53 7.94 22.01
CA PHE A 319 -5.99 7.82 20.63
C PHE A 319 -6.65 6.45 20.37
N ILE A 320 -6.07 5.36 20.87
CA ILE A 320 -6.64 4.01 20.74
C ILE A 320 -8.02 3.93 21.41
N THR A 321 -8.17 4.55 22.59
CA THR A 321 -9.44 4.57 23.33
C THR A 321 -10.49 5.49 22.69
N THR A 322 -10.11 6.70 22.30
CA THR A 322 -11.04 7.74 21.85
C THR A 322 -11.31 7.72 20.34
N ARG A 323 -10.41 7.10 19.56
CA ARG A 323 -10.35 7.15 18.09
C ARG A 323 -10.40 8.57 17.51
N ASN A 324 -9.96 9.56 18.28
CA ASN A 324 -9.96 10.96 17.86
C ASN A 324 -8.59 11.38 17.30
N LEU A 325 -8.41 11.19 16.00
CA LEU A 325 -7.15 11.48 15.31
C LEU A 325 -6.77 12.97 15.41
N LYS A 326 -7.75 13.88 15.29
CA LYS A 326 -7.50 15.32 15.31
C LYS A 326 -6.93 15.78 16.65
N ALA A 327 -7.51 15.29 17.75
CA ALA A 327 -7.02 15.59 19.10
C ALA A 327 -5.61 15.02 19.34
N ALA A 328 -5.36 13.80 18.85
CA ALA A 328 -4.03 13.17 18.96
C ALA A 328 -2.96 13.95 18.18
N MET A 329 -3.27 14.41 16.97
CA MET A 329 -2.34 15.22 16.16
C MET A 329 -2.02 16.58 16.78
N GLU A 330 -3.01 17.23 17.40
CA GLU A 330 -2.81 18.50 18.09
C GLU A 330 -1.88 18.34 19.29
N LYS A 331 -2.12 17.30 20.11
CA LYS A 331 -1.24 16.95 21.24
C LYS A 331 0.18 16.57 20.79
N ALA A 332 0.31 15.79 19.72
CA ALA A 332 1.62 15.43 19.15
C ALA A 332 2.40 16.65 18.64
N SER A 333 1.71 17.66 18.11
CA SER A 333 2.34 18.91 17.65
C SER A 333 2.86 19.77 18.82
N GLN A 334 2.29 19.60 20.02
CA GLN A 334 2.69 20.32 21.23
C GLN A 334 3.76 19.58 22.05
N LEU A 335 4.09 18.33 21.70
CA LEU A 335 4.98 17.46 22.47
C LEU A 335 6.38 18.06 22.72
N TYR A 336 6.91 18.77 21.74
CA TYR A 336 8.25 19.38 21.82
C TYR A 336 8.22 20.82 22.34
N LEU A 337 7.05 21.37 22.66
CA LEU A 337 6.98 22.71 23.24
C LEU A 337 7.49 22.69 24.68
N PRO A 338 8.21 23.73 25.14
CA PRO A 338 8.68 23.79 26.51
C PRO A 338 7.50 23.74 27.48
N LYS A 339 7.39 22.66 28.27
CA LYS A 339 6.45 22.61 29.39
C LYS A 339 6.84 23.70 30.39
N ARG A 340 5.93 24.65 30.65
CA ARG A 340 6.16 25.68 31.67
C ARG A 340 6.35 24.99 33.01
N LYS A 341 7.52 25.15 33.64
CA LYS A 341 7.78 24.61 34.98
C LYS A 341 6.71 25.17 35.93
N LYS A 342 5.88 24.29 36.48
CA LYS A 342 4.95 24.66 37.55
C LYS A 342 5.80 24.94 38.78
N ILE A 343 6.03 26.22 39.08
CA ILE A 343 6.72 26.61 40.31
C ILE A 343 5.76 26.28 41.46
N VAL A 344 5.95 25.10 42.05
CA VAL A 344 5.32 24.76 43.32
C VAL A 344 6.23 25.37 44.38
N ILE A 345 5.83 26.54 44.88
CA ILE A 345 6.49 27.14 46.04
C ILE A 345 6.12 26.26 47.23
N ASP A 346 7.10 25.52 47.73
CA ASP A 346 6.96 24.78 48.98
C ASP A 346 6.79 25.79 50.13
N ARG A 347 5.55 25.88 50.63
CA ARG A 347 5.19 26.80 51.72
C ARG A 347 5.88 26.42 53.02
N ASP A 348 6.14 25.15 53.25
CA ASP A 348 6.81 24.67 54.46
C ASP A 348 8.30 25.00 54.42
N ALA A 349 8.92 24.94 53.23
CA ALA A 349 10.28 25.44 53.03
C ALA A 349 10.39 26.96 53.24
N VAL A 350 9.42 27.74 52.75
CA VAL A 350 9.37 29.20 52.97
C VAL A 350 9.15 29.54 54.45
N GLU A 351 8.29 28.80 55.14
CA GLU A 351 8.00 29.02 56.57
C GLU A 351 9.17 28.56 57.47
N ASN A 352 9.88 27.49 57.10
CA ASN A 352 11.12 27.07 57.76
C ASN A 352 12.26 28.08 57.55
N VAL A 353 12.40 28.66 56.35
CA VAL A 353 13.36 29.74 56.06
C VAL A 353 13.00 30.99 56.87
N GLN A 354 11.73 31.36 56.98
CA GLN A 354 11.29 32.46 57.86
C GLN A 354 11.56 32.18 59.35
N ARG A 355 11.35 30.94 59.82
CA ARG A 355 11.68 30.54 61.20
C ARG A 355 13.19 30.57 61.45
N GLN A 356 13.99 30.00 60.55
CA GLN A 356 15.45 29.99 60.64
C GLN A 356 16.04 31.40 60.63
N HIS A 357 15.51 32.32 59.81
CA HIS A 357 16.00 33.69 59.72
C HIS A 357 15.42 34.67 60.76
N SER A 358 14.39 34.29 61.53
CA SER A 358 13.84 35.16 62.59
C SER A 358 14.86 35.45 63.71
N GLY A 359 15.82 34.54 63.94
CA GLY A 359 16.90 34.70 64.91
C GLY A 359 18.23 35.18 64.31
N THR A 360 18.46 34.98 63.01
CA THR A 360 19.76 35.27 62.37
C THR A 360 19.89 36.73 61.90
N VAL A 361 18.79 37.44 61.64
CA VAL A 361 18.83 38.85 61.20
C VAL A 361 19.41 39.76 62.29
N ALA A 362 19.25 39.41 63.57
CA ALA A 362 19.86 40.14 64.68
C ALA A 362 21.36 39.82 64.89
N LEU A 363 21.82 38.63 64.47
CA LEU A 363 23.23 38.22 64.60
C LEU A 363 24.08 38.58 63.37
N LEU A 364 23.46 38.84 62.22
CA LEU A 364 24.14 39.14 60.95
C LEU A 364 24.57 40.61 60.78
N GLU A 365 24.10 41.53 61.63
CA GLU A 365 24.70 42.89 61.72
C GLU A 365 26.01 42.90 62.52
N GLU A 366 26.22 41.93 63.41
CA GLU A 366 27.38 41.90 64.32
C GLU A 366 28.57 41.08 63.77
N TYR A 367 28.33 40.18 62.80
CA TYR A 367 29.38 39.33 62.19
C TYR A 367 29.85 39.78 60.79
N LEU A 368 29.45 40.96 60.31
CA LEU A 368 29.91 41.54 59.05
C LEU A 368 31.23 42.33 59.19
N LYS A 369 32.15 41.80 60.00
CA LYS A 369 33.58 42.11 59.98
C LYS A 369 34.39 40.82 60.14
N ASP A 370 35.21 40.59 59.13
CA ASP A 370 36.35 39.68 59.05
C ASP A 370 36.10 38.24 58.54
N ASP A 371 36.71 38.02 57.37
CA ASP A 371 37.41 36.85 56.84
C ASP A 371 36.68 35.62 56.25
N GLU A 372 36.88 35.53 54.93
CA GLU A 372 37.42 34.43 54.11
C GLU A 372 36.97 32.95 54.27
N GLU A 373 36.57 32.43 53.09
CA GLU A 373 36.90 31.14 52.48
C GLU A 373 36.19 29.81 52.81
N GLU A 374 35.96 29.10 51.69
CA GLU A 374 35.91 27.66 51.42
C GLU A 374 34.60 26.81 51.48
N ASN A 375 34.32 26.27 50.28
CA ASN A 375 33.94 24.90 49.94
C ASN A 375 32.59 24.31 50.40
N THR A 376 31.77 23.89 49.44
CA THR A 376 31.68 22.46 49.05
C THR A 376 30.81 22.24 47.82
N ALA A 377 31.36 21.49 46.86
CA ALA A 377 30.66 20.93 45.72
C ALA A 377 29.69 19.82 46.17
N VAL A 378 28.44 19.88 45.70
CA VAL A 378 27.49 18.78 45.79
C VAL A 378 27.48 18.05 44.45
N LYS A 379 27.87 16.77 44.51
CA LYS A 379 27.77 15.80 43.41
C LYS A 379 26.30 15.51 43.16
N THR A 380 25.84 15.68 41.94
CA THR A 380 24.65 15.00 41.42
C THR A 380 25.04 13.59 41.04
N ASP A 381 24.51 12.61 41.77
CA ASP A 381 24.51 11.20 41.37
C ASP A 381 23.64 11.07 40.10
N GLU A 382 24.30 10.95 38.95
CA GLU A 382 23.72 10.35 37.76
C GLU A 382 23.67 8.83 38.00
N GLN A 383 22.53 8.34 38.47
CA GLN A 383 22.20 6.93 38.30
C GLN A 383 21.86 6.71 36.82
N ASN A 384 22.85 6.19 36.09
CA ASN A 384 22.66 5.48 34.83
C ASN A 384 21.74 4.28 35.09
N GLU A 385 20.43 4.49 34.94
CA GLU A 385 19.55 3.39 34.56
C GLU A 385 19.69 3.20 33.05
N GLU A 386 20.37 2.11 32.67
CA GLU A 386 20.26 1.49 31.34
C GLU A 386 18.84 0.92 31.13
N GLY A 387 17.82 1.77 31.29
CA GLY A 387 16.42 1.45 31.03
C GLY A 387 16.14 1.49 29.53
N GLU A 388 15.68 0.38 28.98
CA GLU A 388 15.38 0.25 27.56
C GLU A 388 14.30 1.25 27.11
N LEU A 389 14.65 2.13 26.17
CA LEU A 389 13.67 2.99 25.48
C LEU A 389 12.91 2.16 24.44
N THR A 390 11.77 1.62 24.82
CA THR A 390 10.79 0.99 23.93
C THR A 390 9.40 1.55 24.17
N ILE A 391 8.67 1.90 23.10
CA ILE A 391 7.26 2.31 23.18
C ILE A 391 6.44 1.14 23.75
N HIS A 392 5.89 1.29 24.95
CA HIS A 392 4.96 0.37 25.58
C HIS A 392 3.52 0.86 25.37
N ILE A 393 2.81 0.25 24.43
CA ILE A 393 1.36 0.45 24.27
C ILE A 393 0.67 -0.49 25.26
N THR A 394 0.19 0.05 26.37
CA THR A 394 -0.62 -0.68 27.34
C THR A 394 -2.02 -0.87 26.78
N HIS A 395 -2.30 -2.07 26.26
CA HIS A 395 -3.69 -2.47 26.07
C HIS A 395 -4.31 -2.74 27.43
N GLN A 396 -5.15 -1.82 27.91
CA GLN A 396 -6.24 -2.20 28.79
C GLN A 396 -7.33 -2.89 27.95
N ASN A 397 -7.05 -4.11 27.49
CA ASN A 397 -8.10 -5.11 27.38
C ASN A 397 -8.24 -5.76 28.76
N ALA A 398 -8.59 -4.95 29.76
CA ALA A 398 -8.97 -5.43 31.08
C ALA A 398 -10.48 -5.66 31.07
N GLU A 399 -10.93 -6.66 30.32
CA GLU A 399 -11.71 -7.65 31.05
C GLU A 399 -10.67 -8.48 31.77
N ASN A 400 -10.64 -8.40 33.11
CA ASN A 400 -9.93 -9.35 33.94
C ASN A 400 -10.46 -10.76 33.63
N LYS A 401 -9.97 -11.39 32.57
CA LYS A 401 -9.84 -12.84 32.58
C LYS A 401 -8.66 -13.08 33.49
N ALA A 402 -8.96 -13.46 34.73
CA ALA A 402 -7.99 -14.19 35.53
C ALA A 402 -7.32 -15.21 34.59
N GLN A 403 -6.00 -15.12 34.42
CA GLN A 403 -5.29 -16.14 33.65
C GLN A 403 -5.65 -17.47 34.30
N LYS A 404 -6.31 -18.32 33.54
CA LYS A 404 -6.82 -19.59 34.04
C LYS A 404 -5.68 -20.55 34.35
N TYR A 405 -4.59 -20.46 33.58
CA TYR A 405 -3.42 -21.33 33.64
C TYR A 405 -2.20 -20.62 34.23
N LEU A 406 -1.28 -21.38 34.82
CA LEU A 406 0.00 -20.89 35.36
C LEU A 406 0.81 -20.15 34.29
N GLU A 407 1.34 -18.97 34.62
CA GLU A 407 2.18 -18.17 33.70
C GLU A 407 3.47 -18.91 33.30
N GLU A 408 3.99 -19.77 34.19
CA GLU A 408 5.22 -20.54 34.00
C GLU A 408 5.16 -21.53 32.82
N LEU A 409 3.95 -21.99 32.46
CA LEU A 409 3.74 -22.95 31.37
C LEU A 409 3.93 -22.34 29.97
N ASN A 410 3.97 -21.01 29.84
CA ASN A 410 4.14 -20.29 28.57
C ASN A 410 3.25 -20.80 27.42
N LEU A 411 2.01 -21.21 27.73
CA LEU A 411 1.07 -21.76 26.75
C LEU A 411 0.62 -20.68 25.75
N SER A 412 0.73 -20.98 24.46
CA SER A 412 0.17 -20.14 23.39
C SER A 412 -1.37 -20.09 23.44
N GLU A 413 -1.97 -19.04 22.87
CA GLU A 413 -3.44 -18.88 22.81
C GLU A 413 -4.14 -20.12 22.22
N ILE A 414 -3.55 -20.74 21.21
CA ILE A 414 -4.09 -21.94 20.56
C ILE A 414 -4.05 -23.15 21.49
N GLN A 415 -2.99 -23.30 22.30
CA GLN A 415 -2.87 -24.40 23.25
C GLN A 415 -3.86 -24.24 24.41
N GLN A 416 -4.08 -22.99 24.87
CA GLN A 416 -5.13 -22.69 25.87
C GLN A 416 -6.52 -23.02 25.33
N GLU A 417 -6.81 -22.70 24.07
CA GLU A 417 -8.09 -23.06 23.44
C GLU A 417 -8.30 -24.58 23.31
N ILE A 418 -7.23 -25.35 23.09
CA ILE A 418 -7.28 -26.81 23.05
C ILE A 418 -7.57 -27.37 24.45
N LEU A 419 -6.91 -26.86 25.49
CA LEU A 419 -7.17 -27.25 26.87
C LEU A 419 -8.61 -26.88 27.32
N ASP A 420 -9.11 -25.72 26.91
CA ASP A 420 -10.51 -25.33 27.10
C ASP A 420 -11.49 -26.24 26.35
N LEU A 421 -11.09 -26.78 25.18
CA LEU A 421 -11.89 -27.74 24.43
C LEU A 421 -12.00 -29.07 25.19
N PHE A 422 -10.92 -29.55 25.80
CA PHE A 422 -10.95 -30.72 26.68
C PHE A 422 -11.88 -30.50 27.87
N GLU A 423 -11.81 -29.35 28.54
CA GLU A 423 -12.72 -29.06 29.66
C GLU A 423 -14.20 -29.04 29.24
N LYS A 424 -14.52 -28.49 28.06
CA LYS A 424 -15.89 -28.48 27.52
C LYS A 424 -16.42 -29.86 27.13
N GLN A 425 -15.53 -30.78 26.80
CA GLN A 425 -15.86 -32.15 26.39
C GLN A 425 -15.61 -33.18 27.51
N SER A 426 -15.63 -32.74 28.78
CA SER A 426 -15.41 -33.63 29.95
C SER A 426 -14.08 -34.39 29.91
N PHE A 427 -13.02 -33.74 29.42
CA PHE A 427 -11.64 -34.23 29.31
C PHE A 427 -11.46 -35.48 28.44
N ASN A 428 -12.40 -35.73 27.53
CA ASN A 428 -12.36 -36.86 26.61
C ASN A 428 -12.83 -36.42 25.22
N ILE A 429 -11.96 -36.52 24.21
CA ILE A 429 -12.23 -36.06 22.83
C ILE A 429 -11.95 -37.19 21.85
N PRO A 430 -12.90 -37.57 20.96
CA PRO A 430 -12.62 -38.50 19.87
C PRO A 430 -11.49 -37.97 18.98
N GLN A 431 -10.52 -38.81 18.62
CA GLN A 431 -9.41 -38.40 17.75
C GLN A 431 -9.90 -37.82 16.41
N SER A 432 -11.02 -38.34 15.87
CA SER A 432 -11.66 -37.82 14.66
C SER A 432 -12.10 -36.37 14.79
N ASP A 433 -12.66 -36.00 15.93
CA ASP A 433 -13.19 -34.66 16.19
C ASP A 433 -12.04 -33.67 16.45
N MET A 434 -11.01 -34.11 17.17
CA MET A 434 -9.77 -33.35 17.36
C MET A 434 -9.07 -33.08 16.02
N ALA A 435 -9.00 -34.10 15.14
CA ALA A 435 -8.40 -33.95 13.82
C ALA A 435 -9.15 -32.93 12.93
N VAL A 436 -10.49 -32.91 12.97
CA VAL A 436 -11.31 -31.92 12.26
C VAL A 436 -11.06 -30.52 12.81
N TYR A 437 -11.03 -30.37 14.13
CA TYR A 437 -10.77 -29.09 14.80
C TYR A 437 -9.40 -28.52 14.43
N LEU A 438 -8.34 -29.32 14.55
CA LEU A 438 -6.96 -28.89 14.25
C LEU A 438 -6.76 -28.62 12.76
N LYS A 439 -7.39 -29.40 11.88
CA LYS A 439 -7.36 -29.14 10.43
C LYS A 439 -8.02 -27.81 10.05
N SER A 440 -9.09 -27.40 10.75
CA SER A 440 -9.72 -26.09 10.54
C SER A 440 -8.79 -24.92 10.91
N LYS A 441 -7.78 -25.17 11.75
CA LYS A 441 -6.76 -24.20 12.18
C LYS A 441 -5.41 -24.38 11.47
N ASN A 442 -5.33 -25.26 10.45
CA ASN A 442 -4.09 -25.62 9.74
C ASN A 442 -2.97 -26.17 10.66
N LEU A 443 -3.32 -26.92 11.70
CA LEU A 443 -2.38 -27.52 12.65
C LEU A 443 -2.29 -29.04 12.49
N PHE A 444 -1.11 -29.61 12.76
CA PHE A 444 -0.88 -31.06 12.74
C PHE A 444 -1.09 -31.67 14.11
N MET A 445 -2.03 -32.63 14.21
CA MET A 445 -2.48 -33.25 15.45
C MET A 445 -1.34 -33.74 16.36
N GLY A 446 -0.47 -34.62 15.87
CA GLY A 446 0.63 -35.16 16.68
C GLY A 446 1.63 -34.09 17.15
N SER A 447 1.94 -33.09 16.32
CA SER A 447 2.87 -32.02 16.70
C SER A 447 2.28 -31.10 17.77
N THR A 448 0.98 -30.82 17.70
CA THR A 448 0.31 -29.94 18.66
C THR A 448 0.13 -30.62 20.02
N ILE A 449 -0.23 -31.90 20.04
CA ILE A 449 -0.38 -32.67 21.28
C ILE A 449 0.97 -32.85 21.97
N ASN A 450 2.02 -33.24 21.23
CA ASN A 450 3.36 -33.36 21.79
C ASN A 450 3.86 -32.03 22.36
N SER A 451 3.62 -30.92 21.65
CA SER A 451 4.02 -29.59 22.16
C SER A 451 3.30 -29.19 23.45
N ILE A 452 2.04 -29.59 23.66
CA ILE A 452 1.33 -29.33 24.92
C ILE A 452 1.91 -30.22 26.03
N ASN A 453 2.14 -31.50 25.73
CA ASN A 453 2.72 -32.45 26.67
C ASN A 453 4.13 -32.04 27.11
N ASP A 454 4.99 -31.61 26.19
CA ASP A 454 6.35 -31.15 26.48
C ASP A 454 6.36 -29.94 27.44
N LEU A 455 5.44 -28.98 27.24
CA LEU A 455 5.33 -27.79 28.10
C LEU A 455 4.78 -28.13 29.49
N CYS A 456 3.88 -29.11 29.59
CA CYS A 456 3.28 -29.51 30.85
C CYS A 456 4.12 -30.55 31.62
N PHE A 457 5.04 -31.22 30.93
CA PHE A 457 5.85 -32.31 31.49
C PHE A 457 6.68 -31.85 32.70
N GLU A 458 7.30 -30.67 32.62
CA GLU A 458 8.11 -30.12 33.73
C GLU A 458 7.27 -29.84 34.99
N THR A 459 5.97 -29.57 34.83
CA THR A 459 5.06 -29.21 35.94
C THR A 459 4.35 -30.43 36.52
N ILE A 460 3.99 -31.40 35.69
CA ILE A 460 3.18 -32.57 36.07
C ILE A 460 4.05 -33.79 36.37
N ASP A 461 5.29 -33.82 35.85
CA ASP A 461 6.21 -34.96 35.81
C ASP A 461 5.61 -36.18 35.08
N ASP A 462 4.69 -35.91 34.15
CA ASP A 462 3.98 -36.90 33.34
C ASP A 462 3.36 -36.25 32.09
N VAL A 463 2.82 -37.08 31.20
CA VAL A 463 2.12 -36.65 29.98
C VAL A 463 0.71 -36.16 30.33
N LEU A 464 0.32 -34.97 29.86
CA LEU A 464 -1.00 -34.40 30.15
C LEU A 464 -2.12 -35.04 29.32
N ILE A 465 -1.89 -35.20 28.01
CA ILE A 465 -2.83 -35.75 27.04
C ILE A 465 -2.37 -37.17 26.70
N GLU A 466 -3.15 -38.15 27.11
CA GLU A 466 -2.94 -39.57 26.81
C GLU A 466 -3.77 -39.98 25.59
N GLU A 467 -3.24 -40.92 24.82
CA GLU A 467 -3.92 -41.52 23.68
C GLU A 467 -4.45 -42.90 24.09
N GLU A 468 -5.77 -42.99 24.31
CA GLU A 468 -6.46 -44.22 24.71
C GLU A 468 -7.45 -44.65 23.61
N ASP A 469 -7.14 -45.75 22.93
CA ASP A 469 -7.93 -46.30 21.82
C ASP A 469 -8.24 -45.28 20.71
N GLU A 470 -9.50 -44.85 20.59
CA GLU A 470 -9.97 -43.86 19.58
C GLU A 470 -10.15 -42.46 20.17
N TYR A 471 -9.65 -42.21 21.39
CA TYR A 471 -9.84 -40.98 22.12
C TYR A 471 -8.53 -40.37 22.62
N PHE A 472 -8.53 -39.05 22.80
CA PHE A 472 -7.58 -38.34 23.64
C PHE A 472 -8.22 -38.04 24.99
N THR A 473 -7.52 -38.40 26.06
CA THR A 473 -7.98 -38.22 27.43
C THR A 473 -7.00 -37.37 28.22
N ILE A 474 -7.51 -36.52 29.11
CA ILE A 474 -6.71 -35.76 30.07
C ILE A 474 -7.09 -36.21 31.47
N ASN A 475 -6.10 -36.57 32.28
CA ASN A 475 -6.32 -36.82 33.70
C ASN A 475 -6.70 -35.50 34.41
N THR A 476 -7.87 -35.48 35.04
CA THR A 476 -8.40 -34.27 35.69
C THR A 476 -7.53 -33.77 36.84
N ASP A 477 -6.79 -34.65 37.52
CA ASP A 477 -5.91 -34.26 38.62
C ASP A 477 -4.62 -33.62 38.10
N TYR A 478 -4.17 -34.01 36.90
CA TYR A 478 -3.07 -33.35 36.19
C TYR A 478 -3.50 -31.99 35.64
N TYR A 479 -4.73 -31.89 35.11
CA TYR A 479 -5.28 -30.63 34.63
C TYR A 479 -5.42 -29.57 35.74
N LYS A 480 -5.85 -29.96 36.95
CA LYS A 480 -5.98 -29.03 38.09
C LYS A 480 -4.65 -28.38 38.47
N LYS A 481 -3.54 -29.10 38.39
CA LYS A 481 -2.19 -28.58 38.69
C LYS A 481 -1.76 -27.45 37.76
N LEU A 482 -2.41 -27.31 36.60
CA LEU A 482 -2.10 -26.27 35.62
C LEU A 482 -2.86 -24.97 35.86
N LEU A 483 -3.82 -24.95 36.78
CA LEU A 483 -4.70 -23.81 37.02
C LEU A 483 -4.12 -22.87 38.09
N ASN A 484 -4.34 -21.57 37.94
CA ASN A 484 -3.94 -20.54 38.93
C ASN A 484 -4.76 -20.57 40.25
N ASN A 485 -5.72 -21.49 40.38
CA ASN A 485 -6.55 -21.65 41.57
C ASN A 485 -6.35 -23.04 42.19
N ASP A 486 -5.39 -23.12 43.11
CA ASP A 486 -5.59 -23.71 44.44
C ASP A 486 -4.96 -22.78 45.50
#